data_AF-Q0FKD7-F1
#
_entry.id   AF-Q0FKD7-F1
#
_cell.length_a   1.000
_cell.length_b   1.000
_cell.length_c   1.000
_cell.angle_alpha   90.00
_cell.angle_beta   90.00
_cell.angle_gamma   90.00
#
_symmetry.space_group_name_H-M   'P 1'
#
loop_
_entity.id
_entity.type
_entity.pdbx_description
1 polymer ?
#
loop_
_entity_poly.entity_id
_entity_poly.type
_entity_poly.pdbx_seq_one_letter_code
_entity_poly.pdbx_strand_id
1 'polypeptide(L)'
;MMTQMRATALLIQYLMQRVSFLLILSLGLGLGAYSAAAALGYAEWLTMPLTFGDQVVPQAGIYIQLGLTALALGLMFFLPSNARIMTLENSHRRFHMTMRDVARAYAASHRADREGVFTMSSEFDSVRERIAFLRDHPDLGDLEPSVLEVAAQMSHVSHELAEVYSDSKVQRARDFLTARQQEIEDFNIRLEEAKRVANEIHNWHMRVELEEDVAEAQLTRLCEQLEGILPEINVSEHQEPAQNVATLSNVQSGWVTGPDHYEDDEHETAHPEPVVAMLARRAAE
;
A
#
# COMPACT_ATOMS: atom_id res chain seq x y z
N MET A 1 -19.64 29.39 -11.02
CA MET A 1 -20.93 28.97 -10.42
C MET A 1 -21.19 27.46 -10.55
N MET A 2 -21.07 26.86 -11.74
CA MET A 2 -21.25 25.40 -11.93
C MET A 2 -20.28 24.52 -11.12
N THR A 3 -19.02 24.94 -10.92
CA THR A 3 -18.03 24.20 -10.13
C THR A 3 -18.38 24.18 -8.64
N GLN A 4 -18.95 25.27 -8.12
CA GLN A 4 -19.38 25.35 -6.72
C GLN A 4 -20.61 24.49 -6.47
N MET A 5 -21.59 24.48 -7.38
CA MET A 5 -22.75 23.59 -7.31
C MET A 5 -22.40 22.10 -7.37
N ARG A 6 -21.39 21.72 -8.18
CA ARG A 6 -20.88 20.35 -8.22
C ARG A 6 -20.18 19.97 -6.92
N ALA A 7 -19.36 20.87 -6.36
CA ALA A 7 -18.68 20.63 -5.08
C ALA A 7 -19.68 20.45 -3.92
N THR A 8 -20.72 21.29 -3.86
CA THR A 8 -21.77 21.15 -2.84
C THR A 8 -22.59 19.88 -3.02
N ALA A 9 -22.91 19.49 -4.25
CA ALA A 9 -23.64 18.25 -4.51
C ALA A 9 -22.84 17.00 -4.10
N LEU A 10 -21.53 16.99 -4.37
CA LEU A 10 -20.64 15.90 -3.95
C LEU A 10 -20.50 15.84 -2.42
N LEU A 11 -20.41 16.99 -1.75
CA LEU A 11 -20.37 17.06 -0.29
C LEU A 11 -21.66 16.52 0.32
N ILE A 12 -22.82 16.92 -0.20
CA ILE A 12 -24.13 16.42 0.25
C ILE A 12 -24.22 14.90 0.05
N GLN A 13 -23.83 14.41 -1.13
CA GLN A 13 -23.82 12.96 -1.42
C GLN A 13 -22.94 12.20 -0.43
N TYR A 14 -21.74 12.70 -0.16
CA TYR A 14 -20.81 12.10 0.81
C TYR A 14 -21.42 12.06 2.22
N LEU A 15 -22.04 13.16 2.67
CA LEU A 15 -22.69 13.24 3.97
C LEU A 15 -23.85 12.25 4.08
N MET A 16 -24.71 12.18 3.05
CA MET A 16 -25.84 11.26 2.98
C MET A 16 -25.38 9.80 3.00
N GLN A 17 -24.31 9.46 2.27
CA GLN A 17 -23.76 8.11 2.27
C GLN A 17 -23.23 7.70 3.65
N ARG A 18 -22.54 8.61 4.35
CA ARG A 18 -22.02 8.36 5.69
C ARG A 18 -23.14 8.20 6.72
N VAL A 19 -24.18 9.03 6.63
CA VAL A 19 -25.38 8.91 7.48
C VAL A 19 -26.08 7.57 7.23
N SER A 20 -26.31 7.19 5.96
CA SER A 20 -26.92 5.91 5.61
C SER A 20 -26.11 4.71 6.14
N PHE A 21 -24.78 4.76 6.03
CA PHE A 21 -23.92 3.72 6.58
C PHE A 21 -24.05 3.60 8.11
N LEU A 22 -23.99 4.73 8.82
CA LEU A 22 -24.15 4.75 10.28
C LEU A 22 -25.51 4.23 10.72
N LEU A 23 -26.58 4.57 10.00
CA LEU A 23 -27.93 4.07 10.27
C LEU A 23 -27.99 2.55 10.11
N ILE A 24 -27.48 2.01 9.01
CA ILE A 24 -27.50 0.57 8.74
C ILE A 24 -26.61 -0.20 9.73
N LEU A 25 -25.45 0.35 10.07
CA LEU A 25 -24.56 -0.19 11.10
C LEU A 25 -25.26 -0.26 12.47
N SER A 26 -25.89 0.84 12.89
CA SER A 26 -26.60 0.90 14.17
C SER A 26 -27.79 -0.06 14.21
N LEU A 27 -28.52 -0.20 13.09
CA LEU A 27 -29.64 -1.13 12.96
C LEU A 27 -29.17 -2.59 13.04
N GLY A 28 -28.11 -2.94 12.32
CA GLY A 28 -27.54 -4.29 12.31
C GLY A 28 -27.01 -4.70 13.68
N LEU A 29 -26.24 -3.82 14.35
CA LEU A 29 -25.75 -4.04 15.70
C LEU A 29 -26.90 -4.15 16.72
N GLY A 30 -27.91 -3.28 16.61
CA GLY A 30 -29.08 -3.30 17.50
C GLY A 30 -29.89 -4.58 17.38
N LEU A 31 -30.20 -4.99 16.15
CA LEU A 31 -30.91 -6.25 15.88
C LEU A 31 -30.10 -7.47 16.32
N GLY A 32 -28.79 -7.50 16.04
CA GLY A 32 -27.90 -8.58 16.46
C GLY A 32 -27.82 -8.70 17.99
N ALA A 33 -27.61 -7.57 18.68
CA ALA A 33 -27.57 -7.53 20.14
C ALA A 33 -28.91 -7.95 20.77
N TYR A 34 -30.04 -7.53 20.20
CA TYR A 34 -31.37 -7.93 20.66
C TYR A 34 -31.61 -9.43 20.49
N SER A 35 -31.24 -10.00 19.34
CA SER A 35 -31.34 -11.46 19.12
C SER A 35 -30.40 -12.26 20.01
N ALA A 36 -29.20 -11.75 20.30
CA ALA A 36 -28.28 -12.38 21.26
C ALA A 36 -28.84 -12.32 22.70
N ALA A 37 -29.43 -11.19 23.10
CA ALA A 37 -30.07 -11.04 24.39
C ALA A 37 -31.28 -11.99 24.55
N ALA A 38 -32.06 -12.18 23.49
CA ALA A 38 -33.17 -13.13 23.48
C ALA A 38 -32.69 -14.59 23.57
N ALA A 39 -31.57 -14.93 22.90
CA ALA A 39 -30.96 -16.25 23.00
C ALA A 39 -30.40 -16.56 24.39
N LEU A 40 -29.86 -15.56 25.08
CA LEU A 40 -29.35 -15.67 26.45
C LEU A 40 -30.45 -15.59 27.52
N GLY A 41 -31.70 -15.37 27.12
CA GLY A 41 -32.85 -15.26 28.04
C GLY A 41 -32.98 -13.92 28.76
N TYR A 42 -32.21 -12.90 28.38
CA TYR A 42 -32.33 -11.54 28.92
C TYR A 42 -33.48 -10.74 28.27
N ALA A 43 -33.98 -11.16 27.10
CA ALA A 43 -35.10 -10.55 26.40
C ALA A 43 -36.07 -11.61 25.88
N GLU A 44 -37.33 -11.22 25.65
CA GLU A 44 -38.32 -12.10 25.01
C GLU A 44 -38.14 -12.11 23.49
N TRP A 45 -38.39 -13.27 22.86
CA TRP A 45 -38.42 -13.39 21.41
C TRP A 45 -39.65 -12.68 20.83
N LEU A 46 -39.52 -12.17 19.60
CA LEU A 46 -40.66 -11.63 18.87
C LEU A 46 -41.75 -12.69 18.70
N THR A 47 -42.94 -12.43 19.24
CA THR A 47 -44.11 -13.31 19.10
C THR A 47 -45.04 -12.75 18.03
N MET A 48 -45.06 -13.40 16.86
CA MET A 48 -45.95 -13.06 15.76
C MET A 48 -46.48 -14.36 15.15
N PRO A 49 -47.72 -14.77 15.47
CA PRO A 49 -48.30 -15.96 14.86
C PRO A 49 -48.58 -15.67 13.39
N LEU A 50 -48.05 -16.50 12.50
CA LEU A 50 -48.26 -16.39 11.06
C LEU A 50 -49.14 -17.55 10.60
N THR A 51 -50.17 -17.26 9.80
CA THR A 51 -51.05 -18.27 9.23
C THR A 51 -50.71 -18.44 7.75
N PHE A 52 -50.47 -19.68 7.32
CA PHE A 52 -50.26 -20.02 5.92
C PHE A 52 -51.34 -21.02 5.49
N GLY A 53 -52.39 -20.51 4.83
CA GLY A 53 -53.62 -21.28 4.62
C GLY A 53 -54.26 -21.67 5.96
N ASP A 54 -54.56 -22.95 6.14
CA ASP A 54 -55.12 -23.51 7.38
C ASP A 54 -54.08 -23.86 8.45
N GLN A 55 -52.78 -23.73 8.16
CA GLN A 55 -51.72 -24.00 9.13
C GLN A 55 -51.30 -22.72 9.87
N VAL A 56 -51.42 -22.75 11.19
CA VAL A 56 -50.90 -21.69 12.07
C VAL A 56 -49.49 -22.08 12.51
N VAL A 57 -48.52 -21.18 12.32
CA VAL A 57 -47.15 -21.32 12.81
C VAL A 57 -46.97 -20.34 13.99
N PRO A 58 -47.07 -20.83 15.25
CA PRO A 58 -47.00 -19.96 16.43
C PRO A 58 -45.61 -19.32 16.62
N GLN A 59 -44.55 -19.97 16.13
CA GLN A 59 -43.16 -19.51 16.29
C GLN A 59 -42.63 -18.70 15.10
N ALA A 60 -43.49 -18.22 14.21
CA ALA A 60 -43.05 -17.49 13.02
C ALA A 60 -42.25 -16.21 13.35
N GLY A 61 -42.53 -15.57 14.49
CA GLY A 61 -41.80 -14.38 14.93
C GLY A 61 -40.30 -14.61 15.16
N ILE A 62 -39.86 -15.79 15.62
CA ILE A 62 -38.43 -16.11 15.78
C ILE A 62 -37.73 -16.14 14.42
N TYR A 63 -38.33 -16.81 13.44
CA TYR A 63 -37.78 -16.89 12.09
C TYR A 63 -37.73 -15.54 11.39
N ILE A 64 -38.75 -14.68 11.59
CA ILE A 64 -38.77 -13.32 11.06
C ILE A 64 -37.67 -12.47 11.70
N GLN A 65 -37.52 -12.54 13.03
CA GLN A 65 -36.49 -11.81 13.75
C GLN A 65 -35.09 -12.21 13.27
N LEU A 66 -34.80 -13.52 13.23
CA LEU A 66 -33.51 -14.02 12.75
C LEU A 66 -33.27 -13.68 11.27
N GLY A 67 -34.29 -13.83 10.41
CA GLY A 67 -34.20 -13.45 9.00
C GLY A 67 -33.88 -11.96 8.80
N LEU A 68 -34.53 -11.06 9.57
CA LEU A 68 -34.26 -9.62 9.52
C LEU A 68 -32.85 -9.29 10.01
N THR A 69 -32.38 -9.97 11.06
CA THR A 69 -31.02 -9.78 11.58
C THR A 69 -29.96 -10.22 10.57
N ALA A 70 -30.13 -11.39 9.95
CA ALA A 70 -29.24 -11.89 8.92
C ALA A 70 -29.20 -10.95 7.70
N LEU A 71 -30.35 -10.41 7.28
CA LEU A 71 -30.43 -9.43 6.20
C LEU A 71 -29.68 -8.14 6.54
N ALA A 72 -29.84 -7.62 7.77
CA ALA A 72 -29.15 -6.42 8.22
C ALA A 72 -27.62 -6.60 8.29
N LEU A 73 -27.16 -7.75 8.79
CA LEU A 73 -25.74 -8.10 8.82
C LEU A 73 -25.15 -8.29 7.42
N GLY A 74 -25.89 -8.94 6.51
CA GLY A 74 -25.49 -9.08 5.11
C GLY A 74 -25.33 -7.72 4.42
N LEU A 75 -26.25 -6.77 4.69
CA LEU A 75 -26.18 -5.41 4.13
C LEU A 75 -24.97 -4.63 4.67
N MET A 76 -24.59 -4.84 5.92
CA MET A 76 -23.39 -4.25 6.53
C MET A 76 -22.10 -4.70 5.84
N PHE A 77 -22.02 -5.96 5.41
CA PHE A 77 -20.87 -6.49 4.68
C PHE A 77 -20.85 -6.05 3.19
N PHE A 78 -22.03 -5.88 2.59
CA PHE A 78 -22.16 -5.52 1.18
C PHE A 78 -21.79 -4.06 0.86
N LEU A 79 -22.06 -3.12 1.77
CA LEU A 79 -21.83 -1.69 1.54
C LEU A 79 -20.36 -1.29 1.35
N PRO A 80 -19.40 -1.73 2.19
CA PRO A 80 -17.98 -1.42 2.01
C PRO A 80 -17.40 -1.98 0.70
N SER A 81 -17.86 -3.18 0.30
CA SER A 81 -17.38 -3.87 -0.90
C SER A 81 -17.73 -3.11 -2.19
N ASN A 82 -18.93 -2.55 -2.29
CA ASN A 82 -19.34 -1.75 -3.45
C ASN A 82 -18.57 -0.42 -3.57
N ALA A 83 -18.22 0.22 -2.44
CA ALA A 83 -17.42 1.45 -2.45
C ALA A 83 -16.01 1.20 -2.99
N ARG A 84 -15.42 0.04 -2.65
CA ARG A 84 -14.11 -0.38 -3.17
C ARG A 84 -14.15 -0.61 -4.69
N ILE A 85 -15.18 -1.27 -5.19
CA ILE A 85 -15.38 -1.55 -6.63
C ILE A 85 -15.54 -0.25 -7.43
N MET A 86 -16.37 0.69 -6.94
CA MET A 86 -16.59 1.98 -7.60
C MET A 86 -15.32 2.85 -7.66
N THR A 87 -14.39 2.66 -6.72
CA THR A 87 -13.09 3.34 -6.71
C THR A 87 -12.17 2.79 -7.80
N LEU A 88 -12.18 1.47 -8.02
CA LEU A 88 -11.41 0.80 -9.07
C LEU A 88 -11.92 1.17 -10.48
N GLU A 89 -13.24 1.30 -10.67
CA GLU A 89 -13.80 1.71 -11.97
C GLU A 89 -13.47 3.17 -12.31
N ASN A 90 -13.46 4.06 -11.32
CA ASN A 90 -13.09 5.46 -11.51
C ASN A 90 -11.58 5.67 -11.72
N SER A 91 -10.72 4.87 -11.08
CA SER A 91 -9.27 4.93 -11.32
C SER A 91 -8.93 4.48 -12.74
N HIS A 92 -9.61 3.43 -13.26
CA HIS A 92 -9.43 2.95 -14.62
C HIS A 92 -9.88 3.98 -15.69
N ARG A 93 -10.94 4.75 -15.43
CA ARG A 93 -11.42 5.81 -16.34
C ARG A 93 -10.54 7.08 -16.32
N ARG A 94 -9.74 7.29 -15.28
CA ARG A 94 -8.88 8.47 -15.11
C ARG A 94 -7.54 8.39 -15.90
N PHE A 95 -7.25 7.27 -16.56
CA PHE A 95 -6.01 7.10 -17.32
C PHE A 95 -5.96 7.82 -18.69
N HIS A 96 -7.02 8.50 -19.13
CA HIS A 96 -6.97 9.33 -20.33
C HIS A 96 -6.29 10.68 -20.03
N MET A 97 -5.10 10.88 -20.60
CA MET A 97 -4.33 12.13 -20.57
C MET A 97 -5.25 13.34 -20.85
N THR A 98 -5.45 14.19 -19.85
CA THR A 98 -6.37 15.32 -19.97
C THR A 98 -5.66 16.48 -20.67
N MET A 99 -6.36 17.25 -21.52
CA MET A 99 -5.81 18.43 -22.21
C MET A 99 -5.14 19.45 -21.26
N ARG A 100 -5.55 19.46 -19.99
CA ARG A 100 -4.95 20.28 -18.93
C ARG A 100 -3.52 19.85 -18.55
N ASP A 101 -3.24 18.54 -18.59
CA ASP A 101 -1.91 18.02 -18.29
C ASP A 101 -0.96 18.27 -19.47
N VAL A 102 -1.47 18.16 -20.71
CA VAL A 102 -0.77 18.57 -21.93
C VAL A 102 -0.47 20.07 -21.91
N ALA A 103 -1.43 20.92 -21.55
CA ALA A 103 -1.23 22.37 -21.45
C ALA A 103 -0.21 22.74 -20.36
N ARG A 104 -0.18 22.01 -19.24
CA ARG A 104 0.80 22.19 -18.16
C ARG A 104 2.21 21.81 -18.61
N ALA A 105 2.35 20.67 -19.28
CA ALA A 105 3.62 20.23 -19.85
C ALA A 105 4.14 21.24 -20.90
N TYR A 106 3.26 21.66 -21.81
CA TYR A 106 3.59 22.67 -22.83
C TYR A 106 4.03 24.00 -22.21
N ALA A 107 3.31 24.50 -21.20
CA ALA A 107 3.68 25.73 -20.51
C ALA A 107 5.02 25.59 -19.75
N ALA A 108 5.30 24.43 -19.16
CA ALA A 108 6.58 24.18 -18.49
C ALA A 108 7.76 24.20 -19.49
N SER A 109 7.60 23.54 -20.64
CA SER A 109 8.61 23.55 -21.71
C SER A 109 8.82 24.95 -22.30
N HIS A 110 7.76 25.73 -22.49
CA HIS A 110 7.86 27.08 -23.05
C HIS A 110 8.48 28.11 -22.08
N ARG A 111 8.33 27.91 -20.76
CA ARG A 111 9.07 28.71 -19.77
C ARG A 111 10.55 28.39 -19.80
N ALA A 112 10.93 27.11 -19.83
CA ALA A 112 12.33 26.69 -19.90
C ALA A 112 13.03 27.22 -21.17
N ASP A 113 12.32 27.24 -22.30
CA ASP A 113 12.83 27.80 -23.56
C ASP A 113 13.03 29.32 -23.49
N ARG A 114 12.08 30.05 -22.86
CA ARG A 114 12.23 31.50 -22.64
C ARG A 114 13.32 31.85 -21.63
N GLU A 115 13.49 31.06 -20.58
CA GLU A 115 14.59 31.22 -19.61
C GLU A 115 15.96 31.19 -20.31
N GLY A 116 16.15 30.31 -21.31
CA GLY A 116 17.37 30.26 -22.13
C GLY A 116 17.61 31.49 -23.01
N VAL A 117 16.56 32.22 -23.41
CA VAL A 117 16.69 33.48 -24.17
C VAL A 117 17.04 34.65 -23.23
N PHE A 118 16.54 34.62 -21.99
CA PHE A 118 16.85 35.64 -20.98
C PHE A 118 18.27 35.48 -20.40
N THR A 119 18.79 34.25 -20.30
CA THR A 119 20.18 34.02 -19.88
C THR A 119 21.19 34.60 -20.87
N MET A 120 20.97 34.49 -22.19
CA MET A 120 21.86 35.15 -23.17
C MET A 120 21.91 36.67 -22.95
N SER A 121 20.78 37.32 -22.65
CA SER A 121 20.74 38.75 -22.37
C SER A 121 21.47 39.14 -21.08
N SER A 122 21.43 38.30 -20.04
CA SER A 122 22.16 38.58 -18.79
C SER A 122 23.66 38.41 -18.95
N GLU A 123 24.13 37.45 -19.76
CA GLU A 123 25.55 37.31 -20.10
C GLU A 123 26.09 38.53 -20.86
N PHE A 124 25.27 39.14 -21.74
CA PHE A 124 25.67 40.38 -22.41
C PHE A 124 25.74 41.58 -21.47
N ASP A 125 24.89 41.63 -20.44
CA ASP A 125 24.86 42.72 -19.47
C ASP A 125 26.04 42.62 -18.49
N SER A 126 26.38 41.41 -18.03
CA SER A 126 27.55 41.17 -17.17
C SER A 126 28.87 41.54 -17.86
N VAL A 127 29.02 41.20 -19.15
CA VAL A 127 30.20 41.61 -19.96
C VAL A 127 30.23 43.12 -20.12
N ARG A 128 29.08 43.78 -20.32
CA ARG A 128 28.99 45.24 -20.47
C ARG A 128 29.32 45.99 -19.18
N GLU A 129 28.84 45.50 -18.04
CA GLU A 129 29.19 46.01 -16.71
C GLU A 129 30.70 45.89 -16.47
N ARG A 130 31.31 44.77 -16.88
CA ARG A 130 32.76 44.56 -16.83
C ARG A 130 33.54 45.55 -17.71
N ILE A 131 33.07 45.84 -18.92
CA ILE A 131 33.67 46.86 -19.81
C ILE A 131 33.57 48.26 -19.19
N ALA A 132 32.45 48.59 -18.54
CA ALA A 132 32.31 49.85 -17.80
C ALA A 132 33.31 49.93 -16.64
N PHE A 133 33.42 48.86 -15.84
CA PHE A 133 34.39 48.77 -14.75
C PHE A 133 35.85 48.93 -15.20
N LEU A 134 36.25 48.27 -16.30
CA LEU A 134 37.61 48.36 -16.83
C LEU A 134 37.93 49.76 -17.39
N ARG A 135 36.92 50.47 -17.91
CA ARG A 135 37.07 51.83 -18.45
C ARG A 135 37.23 52.88 -17.36
N ASP A 136 36.57 52.71 -16.22
CA ASP A 136 36.66 53.61 -15.08
C ASP A 136 37.93 53.36 -14.23
N HIS A 137 38.73 52.36 -14.58
CA HIS A 137 39.96 52.02 -13.87
C HIS A 137 41.12 52.96 -14.25
N PRO A 138 41.86 53.53 -13.27
CA PRO A 138 42.83 54.61 -13.48
C PRO A 138 43.97 54.28 -14.46
N ASP A 139 44.33 53.01 -14.59
CA ASP A 139 45.43 52.55 -15.45
C ASP A 139 44.97 51.92 -16.79
N LEU A 140 43.67 51.70 -16.98
CA LEU A 140 43.14 50.90 -18.11
C LEU A 140 42.20 51.71 -19.03
N GLY A 141 41.76 52.90 -18.60
CA GLY A 141 40.81 53.74 -19.34
C GLY A 141 41.32 54.27 -20.69
N ASP A 142 42.65 54.34 -20.89
CA ASP A 142 43.28 54.81 -22.13
C ASP A 142 43.45 53.70 -23.19
N LEU A 143 43.06 52.45 -22.87
CA LEU A 143 43.18 51.32 -23.79
C LEU A 143 42.13 51.39 -24.91
N GLU A 144 42.50 50.84 -26.07
CA GLU A 144 41.60 50.77 -27.23
C GLU A 144 40.35 49.92 -26.90
N PRO A 145 39.15 50.33 -27.36
CA PRO A 145 37.89 49.65 -27.01
C PRO A 145 37.87 48.15 -27.31
N SER A 146 38.56 47.71 -28.37
CA SER A 146 38.69 46.30 -28.74
C SER A 146 39.48 45.47 -27.72
N VAL A 147 40.47 46.08 -27.04
CA VAL A 147 41.27 45.42 -26.00
C VAL A 147 40.48 45.28 -24.70
N LEU A 148 39.70 46.32 -24.35
CA LEU A 148 38.81 46.29 -23.18
C LEU A 148 37.72 45.23 -23.31
N GLU A 149 37.17 45.04 -24.52
CA GLU A 149 36.16 44.02 -24.79
C GLU A 149 36.73 42.60 -24.62
N VAL A 150 37.90 42.32 -25.19
CA VAL A 150 38.57 41.02 -25.03
C VAL A 150 38.95 40.76 -23.57
N ALA A 151 39.46 41.76 -22.87
CA ALA A 151 39.78 41.65 -21.45
C ALA A 151 38.54 41.39 -20.58
N ALA A 152 37.41 42.03 -20.88
CA ALA A 152 36.14 41.79 -20.21
C ALA A 152 35.62 40.37 -20.45
N GLN A 153 35.63 39.89 -21.70
CA GLN A 153 35.22 38.52 -22.05
C GLN A 153 36.09 37.47 -21.37
N MET A 154 37.43 37.61 -21.46
CA MET A 154 38.37 36.68 -20.82
C MET A 154 38.24 36.70 -19.29
N SER A 155 37.99 37.87 -18.71
CA SER A 155 37.76 38.01 -17.27
C SER A 155 36.44 37.39 -16.82
N HIS A 156 35.38 37.44 -17.63
CA HIS A 156 34.10 36.81 -17.34
C HIS A 156 34.23 35.29 -17.31
N VAL A 157 34.83 34.71 -18.36
CA VAL A 157 35.08 33.26 -18.45
C VAL A 157 35.97 32.78 -17.30
N SER A 158 36.99 33.56 -16.92
CA SER A 158 37.87 33.21 -15.80
C SER A 158 37.14 33.27 -14.44
N HIS A 159 36.22 34.22 -14.27
CA HIS A 159 35.43 34.35 -13.06
C HIS A 159 34.43 33.20 -12.91
N GLU A 160 33.73 32.84 -14.00
CA GLU A 160 32.82 31.71 -14.03
C GLU A 160 33.54 30.40 -13.69
N LEU A 161 34.71 30.16 -14.28
CA LEU A 161 35.53 28.99 -13.96
C LEU A 161 35.97 28.98 -12.48
N ALA A 162 36.42 30.12 -11.96
CA ALA A 162 36.85 30.23 -10.57
C ALA A 162 35.69 30.02 -9.59
N GLU A 163 34.48 30.46 -9.94
CA GLU A 163 33.30 30.26 -9.11
C GLU A 163 32.82 28.79 -9.14
N VAL A 164 32.82 28.15 -10.30
CA VAL A 164 32.41 26.74 -10.45
C VAL A 164 33.43 25.81 -9.78
N TYR A 165 34.72 26.05 -10.01
CA TYR A 165 35.82 25.22 -9.51
C TYR A 165 36.50 25.79 -8.26
N SER A 166 35.80 26.64 -7.50
CA SER A 166 36.33 27.13 -6.24
C SER A 166 36.68 25.97 -5.31
N ASP A 167 37.79 26.11 -4.57
CA ASP A 167 38.28 25.07 -3.65
C ASP A 167 37.18 24.62 -2.67
N SER A 168 36.33 25.54 -2.23
CA SER A 168 35.18 25.24 -1.36
C SER A 168 34.15 24.31 -1.99
N LYS A 169 33.83 24.50 -3.28
CA LYS A 169 32.88 23.64 -4.02
C LYS A 169 33.50 22.29 -4.34
N VAL A 170 34.78 22.28 -4.72
CA VAL A 170 35.53 21.04 -4.98
C VAL A 170 35.65 20.21 -3.71
N GLN A 171 35.97 20.82 -2.58
CA GLN A 171 36.05 20.12 -1.29
C GLN A 171 34.69 19.56 -0.88
N ARG A 172 33.62 20.35 -1.01
CA ARG A 172 32.25 19.87 -0.73
C ARG A 172 31.86 18.68 -1.62
N ALA A 173 32.22 18.72 -2.90
CA ALA A 173 31.97 17.61 -3.81
C ALA A 173 32.74 16.35 -3.40
N ARG A 174 33.99 16.49 -2.95
CA ARG A 174 34.78 15.39 -2.39
C ARG A 174 34.12 14.81 -1.13
N ASP A 175 33.74 15.66 -0.19
CA ASP A 175 33.09 15.23 1.06
C ASP A 175 31.78 14.48 0.76
N PHE A 176 30.98 14.95 -0.20
CA PHE A 176 29.76 14.26 -0.64
C PHE A 176 30.06 12.88 -1.23
N LEU A 177 31.09 12.76 -2.08
CA LEU A 177 31.49 11.47 -2.64
C LEU A 177 32.02 10.51 -1.57
N THR A 178 32.72 11.01 -0.55
CA THR A 178 33.16 10.20 0.59
C THR A 178 31.97 9.72 1.42
N ALA A 179 31.02 10.61 1.73
CA ALA A 179 29.80 10.24 2.45
C ALA A 179 29.00 9.18 1.68
N ARG A 180 28.89 9.32 0.35
CA ARG A 180 28.20 8.34 -0.50
C ARG A 180 28.88 6.99 -0.56
N GLN A 181 30.22 6.96 -0.54
CA GLN A 181 30.96 5.70 -0.45
C GLN A 181 30.66 4.99 0.88
N GLN A 182 30.65 5.72 1.99
CA GLN A 182 30.29 5.16 3.30
C GLN A 182 28.85 4.62 3.30
N GLU A 183 27.90 5.39 2.77
CA GLU A 183 26.50 4.95 2.67
C GLU A 183 26.35 3.66 1.85
N ILE A 184 27.12 3.50 0.76
CA ILE A 184 27.12 2.29 -0.07
C ILE A 184 27.69 1.09 0.70
N GLU A 185 28.74 1.30 1.50
CA GLU A 185 29.31 0.24 2.34
C GLU A 185 28.31 -0.24 3.39
N ASP A 186 27.68 0.69 4.11
CA ASP A 186 26.64 0.38 5.10
C ASP A 186 25.41 -0.29 4.46
N PHE A 187 25.08 0.08 3.23
CA PHE A 187 24.01 -0.56 2.45
C PHE A 187 24.38 -2.00 2.08
N ASN A 188 25.62 -2.24 1.64
CA ASN A 188 26.08 -3.58 1.30
C ASN A 188 26.07 -4.52 2.51
N ILE A 189 26.44 -4.03 3.70
CA ILE A 189 26.35 -4.80 4.95
C ILE A 189 24.90 -5.24 5.21
N ARG A 190 23.95 -4.31 5.13
CA ARG A 190 22.52 -4.60 5.31
C ARG A 190 21.98 -5.56 4.24
N LEU A 191 22.42 -5.41 3.00
CA LEU A 191 22.03 -6.30 1.91
C LEU A 191 22.50 -7.73 2.15
N GLU A 192 23.72 -7.91 2.64
CA GLU A 192 24.27 -9.23 2.93
C GLU A 192 23.54 -9.90 4.10
N GLU A 193 23.18 -9.14 5.13
CA GLU A 193 22.34 -9.63 6.22
C GLU A 193 20.96 -10.07 5.72
N ALA A 194 20.31 -9.26 4.89
CA ALA A 194 19.01 -9.60 4.30
C ALA A 194 19.07 -10.88 3.45
N LYS A 195 20.13 -11.06 2.65
CA LYS A 195 20.36 -12.29 1.88
C LYS A 195 20.51 -13.52 2.77
N ARG A 196 21.27 -13.39 3.88
CA ARG A 196 21.44 -14.48 4.84
C ARG A 196 20.09 -14.91 5.43
N VAL A 197 19.28 -13.96 5.86
CA VAL A 197 17.94 -14.22 6.41
C VAL A 197 17.03 -14.86 5.37
N ALA A 198 17.03 -14.36 4.13
CA ALA A 198 16.23 -14.93 3.05
C ALA A 198 16.61 -16.39 2.76
N ASN A 199 17.91 -16.70 2.74
CA ASN A 199 18.39 -18.05 2.54
C ASN A 199 18.03 -18.97 3.72
N GLU A 200 18.06 -18.46 4.96
CA GLU A 200 17.62 -19.20 6.13
C GLU A 200 16.14 -19.57 6.05
N ILE A 201 15.27 -18.60 5.72
CA ILE A 201 13.83 -18.83 5.54
C ILE A 201 13.57 -19.86 4.44
N HIS A 202 14.28 -19.76 3.31
CA HIS A 202 14.15 -20.74 2.23
C HIS A 202 14.50 -22.16 2.69
N ASN A 203 15.60 -22.32 3.43
CA ASN A 203 15.99 -23.62 3.98
C ASN A 203 15.02 -24.14 5.05
N TRP A 204 14.38 -23.26 5.81
CA TRP A 204 13.33 -23.64 6.76
C TRP A 204 12.08 -24.13 6.03
N HIS A 205 11.66 -23.42 4.98
CA HIS A 205 10.53 -23.84 4.15
C HIS A 205 10.76 -25.24 3.57
N MET A 206 11.90 -25.47 2.91
CA MET A 206 12.23 -26.77 2.32
C MET A 206 12.23 -27.91 3.34
N ARG A 207 12.61 -27.62 4.60
CA ARG A 207 12.63 -28.61 5.66
C ARG A 207 11.22 -28.93 6.17
N VAL A 208 10.40 -27.90 6.37
CA VAL A 208 9.01 -28.07 6.81
C VAL A 208 8.21 -28.85 5.77
N GLU A 209 8.38 -28.53 4.48
CA GLU A 209 7.73 -29.25 3.38
C GLU A 209 8.10 -30.75 3.40
N LEU A 210 9.38 -31.08 3.56
CA LEU A 210 9.81 -32.48 3.68
C LEU A 210 9.25 -33.17 4.92
N GLU A 211 9.20 -32.47 6.06
CA GLU A 211 8.63 -33.01 7.31
C GLU A 211 7.11 -33.24 7.18
N GLU A 212 6.39 -32.36 6.47
CA GLU A 212 4.96 -32.50 6.17
C GLU A 212 4.69 -33.71 5.27
N ASP A 213 5.46 -33.88 4.18
CA ASP A 213 5.37 -35.05 3.29
C ASP A 213 5.57 -36.37 4.06
N VAL A 214 6.54 -36.40 5.00
CA VAL A 214 6.78 -37.57 5.85
C VAL A 214 5.61 -37.81 6.80
N ALA A 215 5.05 -36.77 7.39
CA ALA A 215 3.90 -36.88 8.28
C ALA A 215 2.66 -37.40 7.55
N GLU A 216 2.40 -36.91 6.32
CA GLU A 216 1.30 -37.38 5.47
C GLU A 216 1.44 -38.86 5.11
N ALA A 217 2.64 -39.29 4.74
CA ALA A 217 2.94 -40.69 4.45
C ALA A 217 2.73 -41.59 5.69
N GLN A 218 3.14 -41.12 6.88
CA GLN A 218 2.92 -41.84 8.13
C GLN A 218 1.44 -41.95 8.49
N LEU A 219 0.68 -40.86 8.35
CA LEU A 219 -0.76 -40.84 8.60
C LEU A 219 -1.48 -41.82 7.67
N THR A 220 -1.16 -41.78 6.38
CA THR A 220 -1.72 -42.69 5.37
C THR A 220 -1.48 -44.16 5.73
N ARG A 221 -0.24 -44.49 6.11
CA ARG A 221 0.10 -45.85 6.55
C ARG A 221 -0.63 -46.27 7.83
N LEU A 222 -0.81 -45.35 8.78
CA LEU A 222 -1.54 -45.62 10.02
C LEU A 222 -3.02 -45.90 9.72
N CYS A 223 -3.63 -45.12 8.82
CA CYS A 223 -5.00 -45.35 8.35
C CYS A 223 -5.14 -46.72 7.68
N GLU A 224 -4.22 -47.10 6.78
CA GLU A 224 -4.20 -48.42 6.13
C GLU A 224 -4.06 -49.56 7.17
N GLN A 225 -3.19 -49.39 8.17
CA GLN A 225 -3.06 -50.37 9.26
C GLN A 225 -4.33 -50.50 10.09
N LEU A 226 -5.00 -49.39 10.39
CA LEU A 226 -6.24 -49.38 11.17
C LEU A 226 -7.39 -50.03 10.40
N GLU A 227 -7.49 -49.77 9.10
CA GLU A 227 -8.44 -50.42 8.18
C GLU A 227 -8.24 -51.94 8.14
N GLY A 228 -6.98 -52.40 8.12
CA GLY A 228 -6.66 -53.83 8.17
C GLY A 228 -7.05 -54.52 9.49
N ILE A 229 -7.04 -53.81 10.62
CA ILE A 229 -7.39 -54.36 11.94
C ILE A 229 -8.91 -54.32 12.18
N LEU A 230 -9.60 -53.31 11.65
CA LEU A 230 -11.02 -53.07 11.92
C LEU A 230 -11.79 -52.73 10.63
N PRO A 231 -11.96 -53.71 9.73
CA PRO A 231 -12.61 -53.50 8.43
C PRO A 231 -14.10 -53.13 8.54
N GLU A 232 -14.72 -53.41 9.70
CA GLU A 232 -16.14 -53.17 9.95
C GLU A 232 -16.49 -51.69 10.18
N ILE A 233 -15.53 -50.82 10.53
CA ILE A 233 -15.79 -49.38 10.67
C ILE A 233 -15.93 -48.68 9.30
N ASN A 234 -15.40 -49.27 8.21
CA ASN A 234 -15.49 -48.68 6.87
C ASN A 234 -16.78 -49.05 6.11
N VAL A 235 -17.75 -49.73 6.73
CA VAL A 235 -19.05 -50.08 6.10
C VAL A 235 -20.03 -48.90 6.13
N SER A 236 -19.54 -47.67 5.99
CA SER A 236 -20.40 -46.48 5.95
C SER A 236 -19.91 -45.47 4.93
N GLU A 237 -19.70 -45.90 3.67
CA GLU A 237 -19.74 -44.94 2.56
C GLU A 237 -20.27 -45.45 1.22
N HIS A 238 -20.89 -46.64 1.14
CA HIS A 238 -21.59 -47.05 -0.08
C HIS A 238 -22.96 -47.64 0.24
N GLN A 239 -24.01 -46.80 0.21
CA GLN A 239 -25.19 -46.96 -0.67
C GLN A 239 -26.23 -45.84 -0.44
N GLU A 240 -26.22 -44.78 -1.25
CA GLU A 240 -27.45 -44.21 -1.82
C GLU A 240 -27.17 -43.72 -3.25
N PRO A 241 -27.99 -44.09 -4.25
CA PRO A 241 -27.77 -43.71 -5.64
C PRO A 241 -28.40 -42.35 -5.98
N ALA A 242 -27.57 -41.53 -6.65
CA ALA A 242 -27.93 -40.50 -7.64
C ALA A 242 -28.68 -39.24 -7.15
N GLN A 243 -27.95 -38.12 -7.03
CA GLN A 243 -27.92 -37.04 -8.05
C GLN A 243 -27.11 -35.81 -7.55
N ASN A 244 -26.32 -35.24 -8.46
CA ASN A 244 -25.57 -33.96 -8.37
C ASN A 244 -24.21 -33.95 -7.69
N VAL A 245 -23.23 -34.66 -8.30
CA VAL A 245 -21.81 -34.31 -8.18
C VAL A 245 -21.34 -33.71 -9.50
N ALA A 246 -21.70 -32.45 -9.70
CA ALA A 246 -21.11 -31.59 -10.72
C ALA A 246 -20.78 -30.24 -10.07
N THR A 247 -20.04 -30.22 -8.95
CA THR A 247 -19.48 -28.95 -8.40
C THR A 247 -18.43 -29.12 -7.28
N LEU A 248 -17.56 -30.14 -7.29
CA LEU A 248 -16.40 -30.16 -6.37
C LEU A 248 -15.10 -30.61 -7.05
N SER A 249 -14.89 -30.23 -8.31
CA SER A 249 -13.60 -30.41 -9.00
C SER A 249 -12.77 -29.12 -9.06
N ASN A 250 -12.93 -28.20 -8.11
CA ASN A 250 -12.11 -26.98 -8.11
C ASN A 250 -11.75 -26.52 -6.69
N VAL A 251 -10.96 -27.33 -6.00
CA VAL A 251 -10.02 -26.81 -4.98
C VAL A 251 -8.65 -26.89 -5.62
N GLN A 252 -8.39 -25.93 -6.51
CA GLN A 252 -7.04 -25.62 -6.94
C GLN A 252 -6.36 -24.92 -5.76
N SER A 253 -5.37 -25.60 -5.17
CA SER A 253 -4.41 -25.04 -4.21
C SER A 253 -3.57 -23.97 -4.90
N GLY A 254 -4.14 -22.77 -5.02
CA GLY A 254 -3.49 -21.59 -5.55
C GLY A 254 -2.81 -20.82 -4.43
N TRP A 255 -1.48 -20.91 -4.40
CA TRP A 255 -0.58 -20.00 -3.69
C TRP A 255 -1.06 -18.55 -3.79
N VAL A 256 -1.43 -17.96 -2.65
CA VAL A 256 -1.67 -16.52 -2.54
C VAL A 256 -0.31 -15.83 -2.55
N THR A 257 0.06 -15.33 -3.72
CA THR A 257 1.05 -14.27 -3.87
C THR A 257 0.37 -12.96 -3.47
N GLY A 258 0.77 -12.39 -2.34
CA GLY A 258 0.41 -11.04 -1.91
C GLY A 258 1.67 -10.21 -1.74
N PRO A 259 1.86 -9.13 -2.51
CA PRO A 259 2.96 -8.19 -2.30
C PRO A 259 2.66 -7.25 -1.14
N ASP A 260 3.71 -6.98 -0.36
CA ASP A 260 4.03 -5.81 0.44
C ASP A 260 2.92 -4.78 0.72
N HIS A 261 2.62 -4.61 2.00
CA HIS A 261 2.44 -3.27 2.53
C HIS A 261 3.12 -3.15 3.90
N TYR A 262 4.24 -2.41 3.89
CA TYR A 262 4.69 -1.57 4.98
C TYR A 262 3.56 -0.62 5.38
N GLU A 263 3.21 -0.57 6.67
CA GLU A 263 2.81 0.68 7.32
C GLU A 263 3.53 0.75 8.67
N ASP A 264 4.33 1.80 8.80
CA ASP A 264 4.85 2.36 10.05
C ASP A 264 3.69 2.59 11.02
N ASP A 265 3.92 2.31 12.30
CA ASP A 265 3.52 3.23 13.35
C ASP A 265 4.54 3.16 14.50
N GLU A 266 5.16 4.31 14.73
CA GLU A 266 6.10 4.56 15.82
C GLU A 266 5.40 4.63 17.18
N HIS A 267 6.11 4.08 18.17
CA HIS A 267 6.08 4.39 19.61
C HIS A 267 4.91 3.90 20.47
N GLU A 268 5.12 2.76 21.14
CA GLU A 268 5.11 2.75 22.61
C GLU A 268 6.07 1.68 23.17
N THR A 269 6.97 2.13 24.03
CA THR A 269 8.05 1.37 24.67
C THR A 269 7.54 0.42 25.76
N ALA A 270 7.82 -0.89 25.68
CA ALA A 270 8.11 -1.75 26.83
C ALA A 270 8.49 -3.19 26.42
N HIS A 271 9.80 -3.50 26.50
CA HIS A 271 10.45 -4.80 26.77
C HIS A 271 9.98 -6.10 26.06
N PRO A 272 10.85 -6.74 25.25
CA PRO A 272 10.73 -8.15 24.89
C PRO A 272 11.83 -9.01 25.56
N GLU A 273 11.45 -9.95 26.43
CA GLU A 273 12.15 -11.22 26.70
C GLU A 273 11.14 -12.18 27.39
N PRO A 274 11.20 -13.53 27.24
CA PRO A 274 12.41 -14.34 26.99
C PRO A 274 12.22 -15.58 26.07
N VAL A 275 12.96 -15.66 24.97
CA VAL A 275 13.22 -16.95 24.25
C VAL A 275 14.67 -17.42 24.46
N VAL A 276 15.55 -16.53 24.93
CA VAL A 276 16.98 -16.84 25.15
C VAL A 276 17.21 -17.73 26.40
N ALA A 277 16.24 -17.82 27.31
CA ALA A 277 16.38 -18.61 28.54
C ALA A 277 16.39 -20.14 28.34
N MET A 278 15.92 -20.68 27.21
CA MET A 278 15.90 -22.14 27.00
C MET A 278 17.20 -22.70 26.40
N LEU A 279 18.05 -21.88 25.79
CA LEU A 279 19.31 -22.35 25.19
C LEU A 279 20.48 -22.40 26.19
N ALA A 280 20.42 -21.63 27.28
CA ALA A 280 21.47 -21.63 28.30
C ALA A 280 21.45 -22.85 29.25
N ARG A 281 20.33 -23.60 29.31
CA ARG A 281 20.20 -24.75 30.23
C ARG A 281 20.69 -26.07 29.65
N ARG A 282 20.96 -26.16 28.34
CA ARG A 282 21.41 -27.39 27.68
C ARG A 282 22.92 -27.48 27.47
N ALA A 283 23.67 -26.48 27.93
CA ALA A 283 25.15 -26.45 27.86
C ALA A 283 25.82 -26.70 29.22
N ALA A 284 25.05 -27.11 30.24
CA ALA A 284 25.53 -27.34 31.62
C ALA A 284 25.15 -28.72 32.20
N GLU A 285 24.71 -29.66 31.36
CA GLU A 285 24.63 -31.10 31.66
C GLU A 285 25.46 -31.86 30.63
#